data_AF-A0A329UBK4-F1
#
_entry.id   AF-A0A329UBK4-F1
#
_cell.length_a   1.000
_cell.length_b   1.000
_cell.length_c   1.000
_cell.angle_alpha   90.00
_cell.angle_beta   90.00
_cell.angle_gamma   90.00
#
_symmetry.space_group_name_H-M   'P 1'
#
loop_
_entity.id
_entity.type
_entity.pdbx_description
1 polymer ?
#
loop_
_entity_poly.entity_id
_entity_poly.type
_entity_poly.pdbx_seq_one_letter_code
_entity_poly.pdbx_strand_id
1 'polypeptide(L)'
;MKLKKLFAGVVAAAMIATMAFPAFAATEGLGSKGFTVENNKSFEFDKVWVTNDERDSSIVAPGAALTMTVQNNGQPVTYPQGATPASLELKVNSNDTAGKTASFTVDLPNYSVPGKYTYILKENDPNVAGVVANDNLYQVTVWALQDEANTTGGNHIKECGVKLSQVQLVDGGYVEVTGKGKLSSVENTYQAGTVTVTKHVTGNMGDKSTKFSFKVVLESTKPVNSVVAGNKTFEFATTPNVNGKYTAEQTYELADGETWTITNLPFGVTYTVYEMSGTTAVEDQGTLVVAEDGADSKTYKVTYTSQSGSLNEETEGHKIAATVENNCGAEIDTGVILDNAPYILMLAVVAGAAMTLVIKKRREEE
;
A
#
# COMPACT_ATOMS: atom_id res chain seq x y z
N MET A 1 39.85 -43.73 10.04
CA MET A 1 38.52 -44.40 10.04
C MET A 1 37.94 -44.25 11.45
N LYS A 2 36.76 -43.71 11.74
CA LYS A 2 35.66 -43.24 10.91
C LYS A 2 34.98 -42.05 11.62
N LEU A 3 35.43 -40.84 11.31
CA LEU A 3 34.67 -39.58 11.43
C LEU A 3 33.40 -39.58 10.51
N LYS A 4 33.15 -40.70 9.82
CA LYS A 4 32.03 -40.95 8.91
C LYS A 4 30.76 -41.48 9.62
N LYS A 5 30.81 -41.82 10.91
CA LYS A 5 29.64 -42.41 11.62
C LYS A 5 28.76 -41.38 12.34
N LEU A 6 29.26 -40.17 12.63
CA LEU A 6 28.46 -39.14 13.29
C LEU A 6 27.58 -38.35 12.29
N PHE A 7 28.03 -38.20 11.04
CA PHE A 7 27.23 -37.55 9.99
C PHE A 7 26.11 -38.43 9.41
N ALA A 8 26.22 -39.76 9.52
CA ALA A 8 25.17 -40.65 9.04
C ALA A 8 23.92 -40.66 9.96
N GLY A 9 24.10 -40.48 11.26
CA GLY A 9 22.99 -40.45 12.23
C GLY A 9 22.16 -39.16 12.17
N VAL A 10 22.80 -38.01 11.93
CA VAL A 10 22.10 -36.72 11.80
C VAL A 10 21.40 -36.60 10.44
N VAL A 11 21.98 -37.17 9.37
CA VAL A 11 21.33 -37.19 8.05
C VAL A 11 20.15 -38.18 8.02
N ALA A 12 20.22 -39.32 8.72
CA ALA A 12 19.08 -40.24 8.83
C ALA A 12 17.92 -39.66 9.67
N ALA A 13 18.23 -38.91 10.74
CA ALA A 13 17.20 -38.21 11.52
C ALA A 13 16.58 -37.03 10.77
N ALA A 14 17.32 -36.38 9.87
CA ALA A 14 16.79 -35.35 8.98
C ALA A 14 15.94 -35.93 7.83
N MET A 15 16.23 -37.14 7.35
CA MET A 15 15.47 -37.77 6.26
C MET A 15 14.18 -38.49 6.71
N ILE A 16 14.06 -38.83 8.00
CA ILE A 16 12.80 -39.37 8.55
C ILE A 16 11.83 -38.23 8.93
N ALA A 17 12.29 -37.00 9.05
CA ALA A 17 11.45 -35.81 9.20
C ALA A 17 10.92 -35.24 7.86
N THR A 18 11.29 -35.83 6.71
CA THR A 18 10.90 -35.32 5.37
C THR A 18 9.99 -36.24 4.57
N MET A 19 9.42 -37.31 5.17
CA MET A 19 8.48 -38.17 4.47
C MET A 19 7.21 -38.44 5.29
N ALA A 20 6.27 -37.50 5.18
CA ALA A 20 4.83 -37.76 5.01
C ALA A 20 4.06 -36.43 5.03
N PHE A 21 4.44 -35.48 4.16
CA PHE A 21 3.38 -34.69 3.55
C PHE A 21 2.91 -35.54 2.37
N PRO A 22 1.63 -35.94 2.29
CA PRO A 22 1.11 -36.28 0.98
C PRO A 22 1.49 -35.13 0.06
N ALA A 23 2.24 -35.43 -0.99
CA ALA A 23 2.30 -34.57 -2.15
C ALA A 23 0.85 -34.48 -2.63
N PHE A 24 0.11 -33.51 -2.08
CA PHE A 24 -1.02 -32.95 -2.75
C PHE A 24 -0.41 -32.42 -4.04
N ALA A 25 -0.60 -33.20 -5.11
CA ALA A 25 -0.79 -32.60 -6.41
C ALA A 25 -1.86 -31.53 -6.16
N ALA A 26 -1.41 -30.29 -6.05
CA ALA A 26 -2.24 -29.17 -5.73
C ALA A 26 -3.15 -28.96 -6.95
N THR A 27 -4.26 -29.70 -6.98
CA THR A 27 -5.52 -29.13 -7.43
C THR A 27 -5.82 -28.05 -6.40
N GLU A 28 -5.16 -26.90 -6.56
CA GLU A 28 -5.48 -25.73 -5.76
C GLU A 28 -6.84 -25.22 -6.24
N GLY A 29 -7.70 -25.12 -5.25
CA GLY A 29 -9.12 -25.00 -5.42
C GLY A 29 -9.78 -26.02 -4.52
N LEU A 30 -10.48 -25.53 -3.50
CA LEU A 30 -11.85 -25.93 -3.16
C LEU A 30 -12.11 -26.55 -1.80
N GLY A 31 -11.10 -26.86 -0.99
CA GLY A 31 -11.34 -27.27 0.41
C GLY A 31 -12.42 -28.35 0.59
N SER A 32 -13.13 -28.33 1.73
CA SER A 32 -14.14 -29.32 2.12
C SER A 32 -15.59 -28.95 1.79
N LYS A 33 -15.84 -27.93 0.95
CA LYS A 33 -17.22 -27.53 0.59
C LYS A 33 -17.79 -28.51 -0.45
N GLY A 34 -18.97 -29.08 -0.17
CA GLY A 34 -19.70 -29.88 -1.15
C GLY A 34 -20.16 -29.00 -2.31
N PHE A 35 -19.94 -29.43 -3.56
CA PHE A 35 -20.36 -28.69 -4.77
C PHE A 35 -21.84 -28.80 -5.08
N THR A 36 -22.62 -29.27 -4.12
CA THR A 36 -24.02 -29.52 -4.31
C THR A 36 -24.84 -28.83 -3.25
N VAL A 37 -26.00 -28.36 -3.65
CA VAL A 37 -26.97 -27.69 -2.79
C VAL A 37 -28.36 -28.10 -3.24
N GLU A 38 -29.33 -28.17 -2.33
CA GLU A 38 -30.71 -28.42 -2.75
C GLU A 38 -31.21 -27.32 -3.70
N ASN A 39 -32.14 -27.69 -4.58
CA ASN A 39 -32.78 -26.74 -5.48
C ASN A 39 -33.48 -25.62 -4.68
N ASN A 40 -33.49 -24.40 -5.22
CA ASN A 40 -34.07 -23.21 -4.57
C ASN A 40 -33.45 -22.89 -3.19
N LYS A 41 -32.18 -23.24 -2.98
CA LYS A 41 -31.37 -22.84 -1.82
C LYS A 41 -30.16 -22.03 -2.26
N SER A 42 -29.37 -21.62 -1.28
CA SER A 42 -28.25 -20.73 -1.50
C SER A 42 -26.91 -21.45 -1.39
N PHE A 43 -25.96 -21.02 -2.23
CA PHE A 43 -24.58 -21.50 -2.21
C PHE A 43 -23.65 -20.34 -1.87
N GLU A 44 -22.67 -20.57 -0.99
CA GLU A 44 -21.73 -19.54 -0.55
C GLU A 44 -20.36 -19.71 -1.23
N PHE A 45 -19.87 -18.63 -1.83
CA PHE A 45 -18.51 -18.52 -2.33
C PHE A 45 -17.69 -17.60 -1.45
N ASP A 46 -16.43 -17.98 -1.23
CA ASP A 46 -15.52 -17.21 -0.40
C ASP A 46 -14.92 -16.05 -1.23
N LYS A 47 -14.57 -14.96 -0.55
CA LYS A 47 -13.66 -13.95 -1.10
C LYS A 47 -12.41 -13.89 -0.26
N VAL A 48 -11.29 -13.66 -0.94
CA VAL A 48 -9.98 -13.60 -0.31
C VAL A 48 -9.29 -12.32 -0.71
N TRP A 49 -8.44 -11.83 0.18
CA TRP A 49 -7.53 -10.72 -0.09
C TRP A 49 -6.18 -11.25 -0.52
N VAL A 50 -5.63 -10.65 -1.56
CA VAL A 50 -4.23 -10.77 -1.99
C VAL A 50 -3.59 -9.40 -1.79
N THR A 51 -2.38 -9.38 -1.22
CA THR A 51 -1.61 -8.16 -1.02
C THR A 51 -0.45 -8.09 -2.02
N ASN A 52 0.09 -6.89 -2.23
CA ASN A 52 1.27 -6.69 -3.07
C ASN A 52 2.56 -7.30 -2.48
N ASP A 53 2.57 -7.65 -1.20
CA ASP A 53 3.61 -8.48 -0.57
C ASP A 53 2.96 -9.37 0.51
N GLU A 54 2.87 -10.67 0.24
CA GLU A 54 2.28 -11.65 1.16
C GLU A 54 3.14 -11.91 2.39
N ARG A 55 4.43 -11.54 2.35
CA ARG A 55 5.37 -11.73 3.47
C ARG A 55 5.41 -10.53 4.40
N ASP A 56 4.89 -9.38 3.98
CA ASP A 56 4.83 -8.18 4.81
C ASP A 56 3.55 -8.16 5.65
N SER A 57 3.67 -8.61 6.90
CA SER A 57 2.55 -8.62 7.85
C SER A 57 2.07 -7.22 8.27
N SER A 58 2.80 -6.15 7.93
CA SER A 58 2.34 -4.78 8.16
C SER A 58 1.25 -4.36 7.17
N ILE A 59 1.15 -5.04 6.01
CA ILE A 59 0.11 -4.79 5.02
C ILE A 59 -1.15 -5.55 5.42
N VAL A 60 -2.17 -4.79 5.82
CA VAL A 60 -3.43 -5.34 6.31
C VAL A 60 -4.57 -4.75 5.50
N ALA A 61 -5.23 -5.63 4.73
CA ALA A 61 -6.37 -5.27 3.90
C ALA A 61 -7.50 -4.62 4.71
N PRO A 62 -8.19 -3.61 4.15
CA PRO A 62 -9.25 -2.88 4.81
C PRO A 62 -10.55 -3.69 4.88
N GLY A 63 -11.50 -3.20 5.68
CA GLY A 63 -12.91 -3.51 5.47
C GLY A 63 -13.40 -2.81 4.20
N ALA A 64 -13.98 -3.56 3.27
CA ALA A 64 -14.54 -3.03 2.03
C ALA A 64 -15.80 -3.82 1.64
N ALA A 65 -16.82 -3.12 1.15
CA ALA A 65 -18.05 -3.72 0.66
C ALA A 65 -17.82 -4.34 -0.73
N LEU A 66 -17.29 -5.56 -0.75
CA LEU A 66 -17.01 -6.31 -1.97
C LEU A 66 -18.32 -6.92 -2.50
N THR A 67 -19.17 -6.09 -3.10
CA THR A 67 -20.48 -6.52 -3.58
C THR A 67 -20.42 -7.08 -5.01
N MET A 68 -21.24 -8.08 -5.31
CA MET A 68 -21.34 -8.66 -6.65
C MET A 68 -22.68 -8.26 -7.28
N THR A 69 -22.67 -8.01 -8.59
CA THR A 69 -23.87 -7.80 -9.38
C THR A 69 -24.00 -8.93 -10.42
N VAL A 70 -25.18 -9.55 -10.48
CA VAL A 70 -25.49 -10.48 -11.59
C VAL A 70 -25.85 -9.66 -12.82
N GLN A 71 -25.20 -9.97 -13.93
CA GLN A 71 -25.47 -9.37 -15.22
C GLN A 71 -26.82 -9.87 -15.76
N ASN A 72 -27.29 -9.27 -16.86
CA ASN A 72 -28.53 -9.67 -17.55
C ASN A 72 -29.76 -9.73 -16.62
N ASN A 73 -29.85 -8.78 -15.67
CA ASN A 73 -30.93 -8.70 -14.67
C ASN A 73 -31.14 -10.01 -13.89
N GLY A 74 -30.06 -10.75 -13.61
CA GLY A 74 -30.14 -12.01 -12.87
C GLY A 74 -30.49 -13.23 -13.74
N GLN A 75 -30.84 -13.06 -15.01
CA GLN A 75 -31.29 -14.16 -15.87
C GLN A 75 -30.10 -15.00 -16.41
N PRO A 76 -30.31 -16.30 -16.64
CA PRO A 76 -29.25 -17.16 -17.17
C PRO A 76 -28.89 -16.77 -18.61
N VAL A 77 -27.59 -16.80 -18.92
CA VAL A 77 -27.05 -16.61 -20.28
C VAL A 77 -27.21 -17.88 -21.12
N THR A 78 -27.12 -19.06 -20.50
CA THR A 78 -27.41 -20.35 -21.14
C THR A 78 -28.32 -21.15 -20.23
N TYR A 79 -29.29 -21.85 -20.82
CA TYR A 79 -30.30 -22.65 -20.13
C TYR A 79 -30.80 -23.79 -21.04
N PRO A 80 -31.30 -24.91 -20.48
CA PRO A 80 -31.83 -26.03 -21.27
C PRO A 80 -33.13 -25.67 -21.99
N GLN A 81 -33.42 -26.41 -23.07
CA GLN A 81 -34.67 -26.27 -23.81
C GLN A 81 -35.88 -26.49 -22.89
N GLY A 82 -36.89 -25.63 -23.02
CA GLY A 82 -38.11 -25.70 -22.21
C GLY A 82 -38.05 -24.95 -20.87
N ALA A 83 -36.89 -24.42 -20.48
CA ALA A 83 -36.79 -23.49 -19.35
C ALA A 83 -37.26 -22.08 -19.72
N THR A 84 -37.84 -21.36 -18.75
CA THR A 84 -38.29 -19.97 -18.89
C THR A 84 -37.32 -19.03 -18.15
N PRO A 85 -36.44 -18.29 -18.84
CA PRO A 85 -35.38 -17.49 -18.18
C PRO A 85 -35.91 -16.42 -17.23
N ALA A 86 -37.06 -15.82 -17.55
CA ALA A 86 -37.66 -14.75 -16.76
C ALA A 86 -38.06 -15.16 -15.33
N SER A 87 -38.22 -16.46 -15.06
CA SER A 87 -38.50 -16.98 -13.71
C SER A 87 -37.26 -17.52 -13.00
N LEU A 88 -36.07 -17.39 -13.60
CA LEU A 88 -34.82 -18.01 -13.14
C LEU A 88 -33.77 -16.96 -12.75
N GLU A 89 -34.21 -15.88 -12.13
CA GLU A 89 -33.32 -14.83 -11.63
C GLU A 89 -32.46 -15.35 -10.47
N LEU A 90 -31.14 -15.36 -10.67
CA LEU A 90 -30.16 -15.59 -9.62
C LEU A 90 -30.00 -14.30 -8.79
N LYS A 91 -30.06 -14.43 -7.47
CA LYS A 91 -29.80 -13.30 -6.56
C LYS A 91 -28.46 -13.49 -5.88
N VAL A 92 -27.78 -12.38 -5.61
CA VAL A 92 -26.51 -12.38 -4.87
C VAL A 92 -26.65 -11.50 -3.66
N ASN A 93 -26.28 -12.05 -2.50
CA ASN A 93 -26.22 -11.34 -1.24
C ASN A 93 -24.77 -11.29 -0.79
N SER A 94 -24.32 -10.10 -0.37
CA SER A 94 -22.97 -9.94 0.17
C SER A 94 -23.00 -10.23 1.66
N ASN A 95 -22.13 -11.11 2.13
CA ASN A 95 -21.98 -11.40 3.55
C ASN A 95 -20.79 -10.58 4.07
N ASP A 96 -21.04 -9.31 4.39
CA ASP A 96 -20.02 -8.45 4.98
C ASP A 96 -19.81 -8.86 6.44
N THR A 97 -18.70 -9.56 6.71
CA THR A 97 -18.19 -9.71 8.07
C THR A 97 -17.12 -8.65 8.29
N ALA A 98 -17.29 -7.83 9.32
CA ALA A 98 -16.31 -6.82 9.70
C ALA A 98 -14.92 -7.48 9.90
N GLY A 99 -13.98 -7.16 8.99
CA GLY A 99 -12.55 -7.29 9.27
C GLY A 99 -11.85 -8.63 9.02
N LYS A 100 -12.16 -9.41 7.95
CA LYS A 100 -11.14 -10.09 7.09
C LYS A 100 -11.58 -11.22 6.15
N THR A 101 -12.87 -11.55 6.02
CA THR A 101 -13.30 -12.49 4.96
C THR A 101 -14.73 -12.14 4.59
N ALA A 102 -14.88 -11.46 3.45
CA ALA A 102 -16.18 -11.32 2.83
C ALA A 102 -16.48 -12.63 2.10
N SER A 103 -17.65 -13.20 2.27
CA SER A 103 -18.18 -14.20 1.35
C SER A 103 -19.36 -13.59 0.63
N PHE A 104 -19.83 -14.26 -0.40
CA PHE A 104 -21.12 -13.92 -0.99
C PHE A 104 -21.93 -15.17 -1.21
N THR A 105 -23.22 -15.01 -1.01
CA THR A 105 -24.19 -16.08 -1.19
C THR A 105 -24.91 -15.85 -2.50
N VAL A 106 -25.02 -16.90 -3.31
CA VAL A 106 -25.88 -16.93 -4.49
C VAL A 106 -27.15 -17.71 -4.14
N ASP A 107 -28.31 -17.07 -4.23
CA ASP A 107 -29.59 -17.73 -4.07
C ASP A 107 -30.00 -18.32 -5.41
N LEU A 108 -30.03 -19.65 -5.49
CA LEU A 108 -30.49 -20.33 -6.69
C LEU A 108 -32.01 -20.15 -6.84
N PRO A 109 -32.51 -19.82 -8.05
CA PRO A 109 -33.93 -19.90 -8.32
C PRO A 109 -34.41 -21.35 -8.28
N ASN A 110 -35.73 -21.54 -8.27
CA ASN A 110 -36.32 -22.86 -8.39
C ASN A 110 -36.23 -23.37 -9.85
N TYR A 111 -35.34 -24.32 -10.11
CA TYR A 111 -35.23 -24.97 -11.41
C TYR A 111 -36.30 -26.05 -11.59
N SER A 112 -37.00 -26.01 -12.73
CA SER A 112 -38.02 -27.00 -13.11
C SER A 112 -37.61 -27.89 -14.29
N VAL A 113 -36.46 -27.62 -14.90
CA VAL A 113 -35.93 -28.38 -16.05
C VAL A 113 -34.50 -28.82 -15.70
N PRO A 114 -34.17 -30.12 -15.81
CA PRO A 114 -32.81 -30.57 -15.57
C PRO A 114 -31.90 -30.06 -16.69
N GLY A 115 -30.67 -29.69 -16.34
CA GLY A 115 -29.70 -29.20 -17.31
C GLY A 115 -28.75 -28.15 -16.77
N LYS A 116 -27.99 -27.56 -17.69
CA LYS A 116 -26.95 -26.58 -17.39
C LYS A 116 -27.50 -25.16 -17.52
N TYR A 117 -27.33 -24.38 -16.46
CA TYR A 117 -27.62 -22.95 -16.39
C TYR A 117 -26.32 -22.18 -16.13
N THR A 118 -26.13 -21.04 -16.79
CA THR A 118 -24.95 -20.19 -16.55
C THR A 118 -25.37 -18.75 -16.28
N TYR A 119 -24.76 -18.15 -15.28
CA TYR A 119 -24.98 -16.76 -14.85
C TYR A 119 -23.67 -16.02 -14.82
N ILE A 120 -23.68 -14.73 -15.14
CA ILE A 120 -22.47 -13.91 -15.15
C ILE A 120 -22.55 -12.88 -14.03
N LEU A 121 -21.49 -12.80 -13.24
CA LEU A 121 -21.34 -11.91 -12.11
C LEU A 121 -20.18 -10.96 -12.40
N LYS A 122 -20.29 -9.72 -11.93
CA LYS A 122 -19.21 -8.74 -11.89
C LYS A 122 -19.09 -8.15 -10.48
N GLU A 123 -17.88 -7.89 -10.02
CA GLU A 123 -17.67 -7.11 -8.79
C GLU A 123 -17.93 -5.64 -9.02
N ASN A 124 -18.56 -4.99 -8.04
CA ASN A 124 -18.68 -3.54 -8.01
C ASN A 124 -17.41 -2.97 -7.37
N ASP A 125 -16.87 -1.87 -7.92
CA ASP A 125 -15.74 -1.16 -7.29
C ASP A 125 -16.13 -0.74 -5.87
N PRO A 126 -15.43 -1.21 -4.82
CA PRO A 126 -15.73 -0.84 -3.45
C PRO A 126 -15.41 0.63 -3.14
N ASN A 127 -14.69 1.32 -4.04
CA ASN A 127 -14.27 2.70 -3.90
C ASN A 127 -13.50 2.95 -2.59
N VAL A 128 -12.49 2.12 -2.31
CA VAL A 128 -11.61 2.22 -1.13
C VAL A 128 -10.17 2.45 -1.58
N ALA A 129 -9.43 3.31 -0.88
CA ALA A 129 -8.02 3.58 -1.17
C ALA A 129 -7.16 2.31 -1.05
N GLY A 130 -6.24 2.12 -1.99
CA GLY A 130 -5.40 0.92 -2.10
C GLY A 130 -6.12 -0.36 -2.56
N VAL A 131 -7.45 -0.38 -2.68
CA VAL A 131 -8.15 -1.53 -3.26
C VAL A 131 -8.18 -1.39 -4.77
N VAL A 132 -7.65 -2.39 -5.48
CA VAL A 132 -7.67 -2.45 -6.94
C VAL A 132 -9.05 -2.94 -7.39
N ALA A 133 -9.66 -2.21 -8.32
CA ALA A 133 -10.96 -2.60 -8.87
C ALA A 133 -10.87 -3.95 -9.58
N ASN A 134 -11.75 -4.88 -9.20
CA ASN A 134 -11.81 -6.21 -9.83
C ASN A 134 -12.73 -6.18 -11.04
N ASP A 135 -12.15 -5.94 -12.22
CA ASP A 135 -12.89 -5.88 -13.48
C ASP A 135 -13.16 -7.25 -14.12
N ASN A 136 -12.80 -8.34 -13.45
CA ASN A 136 -13.03 -9.69 -13.95
C ASN A 136 -14.52 -10.04 -14.01
N LEU A 137 -14.87 -10.89 -14.98
CA LEU A 137 -16.17 -11.51 -15.06
C LEU A 137 -16.09 -12.92 -14.48
N TYR A 138 -17.11 -13.28 -13.71
CA TYR A 138 -17.24 -14.59 -13.10
C TYR A 138 -18.49 -15.27 -13.63
N GLN A 139 -18.40 -16.57 -13.88
CA GLN A 139 -19.54 -17.40 -14.26
C GLN A 139 -19.89 -18.36 -13.14
N VAL A 140 -21.15 -18.33 -12.71
CA VAL A 140 -21.74 -19.37 -11.89
C VAL A 140 -22.41 -20.36 -12.83
N THR A 141 -21.92 -21.58 -12.87
CA THR A 141 -22.52 -22.70 -13.61
C THR A 141 -23.31 -23.56 -12.64
N VAL A 142 -24.58 -23.78 -12.94
CA VAL A 142 -25.48 -24.62 -12.16
C VAL A 142 -25.94 -25.79 -13.01
N TRP A 143 -25.77 -27.01 -12.50
CA TRP A 143 -26.35 -28.22 -13.08
C TRP A 143 -27.54 -28.65 -12.22
N ALA A 144 -28.75 -28.38 -12.68
CA ALA A 144 -29.97 -28.87 -12.05
C ALA A 144 -30.11 -30.37 -12.36
N LEU A 145 -30.03 -31.21 -11.32
CA LEU A 145 -29.99 -32.66 -11.45
C LEU A 145 -31.39 -33.25 -11.22
N GLN A 146 -31.80 -34.15 -12.11
CA GLN A 146 -33.03 -34.91 -11.96
C GLN A 146 -32.93 -35.85 -10.75
N ASP A 147 -33.97 -35.89 -9.95
CA ASP A 147 -34.15 -36.84 -8.87
C ASP A 147 -34.66 -38.17 -9.44
N GLU A 148 -33.73 -39.03 -9.85
CA GLU A 148 -34.03 -40.38 -10.37
C GLU A 148 -34.71 -41.28 -9.33
N ALA A 149 -34.64 -40.95 -8.03
CA ALA A 149 -35.36 -41.69 -7.00
C ALA A 149 -36.86 -41.33 -6.97
N ASN A 150 -37.26 -40.21 -7.57
CA ASN A 150 -38.66 -39.81 -7.67
C ASN A 150 -39.31 -40.45 -8.89
N THR A 151 -40.23 -41.39 -8.65
CA THR A 151 -40.94 -42.14 -9.70
C THR A 151 -42.21 -41.44 -10.20
N THR A 152 -42.50 -40.23 -9.72
CA THR A 152 -43.65 -39.44 -10.19
C THR A 152 -43.34 -38.88 -11.58
N GLY A 153 -44.31 -38.88 -12.49
CA GLY A 153 -44.12 -38.30 -13.82
C GLY A 153 -43.69 -36.83 -13.77
N GLY A 154 -42.84 -36.43 -14.72
CA GLY A 154 -42.32 -35.06 -14.85
C GLY A 154 -40.91 -34.87 -14.29
N ASN A 155 -40.42 -33.63 -14.39
CA ASN A 155 -39.11 -33.25 -13.87
C ASN A 155 -39.19 -32.99 -12.37
N HIS A 156 -38.21 -33.51 -11.63
CA HIS A 156 -38.08 -33.30 -10.20
C HIS A 156 -36.63 -32.96 -9.91
N ILE A 157 -36.35 -31.70 -9.55
CA ILE A 157 -34.98 -31.26 -9.25
C ILE A 157 -34.81 -31.22 -7.74
N LYS A 158 -33.99 -32.14 -7.23
CA LYS A 158 -33.63 -32.20 -5.82
C LYS A 158 -32.35 -31.43 -5.51
N GLU A 159 -31.34 -31.62 -6.34
CA GLU A 159 -29.98 -31.16 -6.08
C GLU A 159 -29.42 -30.40 -7.30
N CYS A 160 -28.63 -29.38 -7.01
CA CYS A 160 -27.94 -28.56 -7.99
C CYS A 160 -26.43 -28.66 -7.76
N GLY A 161 -25.69 -29.09 -8.79
CA GLY A 161 -24.23 -28.93 -8.82
C GLY A 161 -23.86 -27.48 -9.13
N VAL A 162 -22.92 -26.89 -8.40
CA VAL A 162 -22.54 -25.48 -8.54
C VAL A 162 -21.04 -25.34 -8.78
N LYS A 163 -20.65 -24.48 -9.72
CA LYS A 163 -19.24 -24.14 -10.01
C LYS A 163 -19.06 -22.65 -10.25
N LEU A 164 -18.02 -22.07 -9.67
CA LEU A 164 -17.53 -20.73 -10.01
C LEU A 164 -16.31 -20.83 -10.94
N SER A 165 -16.25 -19.98 -11.95
CA SER A 165 -15.11 -19.83 -12.86
C SER A 165 -14.90 -18.37 -13.24
N GLN A 166 -13.68 -17.96 -13.51
CA GLN A 166 -13.43 -16.69 -14.19
C GLN A 166 -13.64 -16.88 -15.70
N VAL A 167 -14.30 -15.91 -16.33
CA VAL A 167 -14.59 -15.91 -17.76
C VAL A 167 -14.21 -14.59 -18.40
N GLN A 168 -14.06 -14.61 -19.71
CA GLN A 168 -13.88 -13.43 -20.55
C GLN A 168 -14.83 -13.50 -21.74
N LEU A 169 -15.22 -12.33 -22.27
CA LEU A 169 -16.08 -12.23 -23.44
C LEU A 169 -15.22 -12.32 -24.70
N VAL A 170 -15.41 -13.36 -25.51
CA VAL A 170 -14.72 -13.60 -26.79
C VAL A 170 -15.77 -13.90 -27.84
N ASP A 171 -15.79 -13.12 -28.92
CA ASP A 171 -16.75 -13.26 -30.04
C ASP A 171 -18.22 -13.36 -29.60
N GLY A 172 -18.58 -12.61 -28.54
CA GLY A 172 -19.94 -12.59 -27.99
C GLY A 172 -20.29 -13.78 -27.08
N GLY A 173 -19.36 -14.71 -26.85
CA GLY A 173 -19.50 -15.83 -25.92
C GLY A 173 -18.61 -15.69 -24.68
N TYR A 174 -19.05 -16.25 -23.56
CA TYR A 174 -18.23 -16.34 -22.36
C TYR A 174 -17.37 -17.59 -22.40
N VAL A 175 -16.05 -17.40 -22.33
CA VAL A 175 -15.06 -18.47 -22.35
C VAL A 175 -14.28 -18.45 -21.03
N GLU A 176 -14.07 -19.63 -20.44
CA GLU A 176 -13.27 -19.76 -19.20
C GLU A 176 -11.83 -19.29 -19.43
N VAL A 177 -11.31 -18.52 -18.49
CA VAL A 177 -9.90 -18.13 -18.48
C VAL A 177 -9.06 -19.35 -18.14
N THR A 178 -7.99 -19.61 -18.92
CA THR A 178 -7.09 -20.75 -18.72
C THR A 178 -6.59 -20.81 -17.28
N GLY A 179 -6.75 -21.96 -16.62
CA GLY A 179 -6.34 -22.15 -15.22
C GLY A 179 -7.30 -21.59 -14.16
N LYS A 180 -8.36 -20.87 -14.56
CA LYS A 180 -9.37 -20.28 -13.67
C LYS A 180 -10.78 -20.82 -13.92
N GLY A 181 -10.88 -22.01 -14.52
CA GLY A 181 -12.15 -22.71 -14.83
C GLY A 181 -12.85 -23.36 -13.63
N LYS A 182 -12.19 -23.39 -12.47
CA LYS A 182 -12.76 -23.84 -11.20
C LYS A 182 -12.13 -23.04 -10.06
N LEU A 183 -12.91 -22.16 -9.44
CA LEU A 183 -12.46 -21.27 -8.38
C LEU A 183 -13.09 -21.66 -7.05
N SER A 184 -12.30 -21.65 -5.99
CA SER A 184 -12.79 -21.75 -4.61
C SER A 184 -13.19 -20.40 -4.03
N SER A 185 -12.62 -19.32 -4.55
CA SER A 185 -12.81 -17.97 -4.05
C SER A 185 -12.64 -16.92 -5.14
N VAL A 186 -13.19 -15.74 -4.88
CA VAL A 186 -12.90 -14.52 -5.65
C VAL A 186 -11.74 -13.78 -4.96
N GLU A 187 -10.63 -13.61 -5.69
CA GLU A 187 -9.46 -12.87 -5.22
C GLU A 187 -9.67 -11.36 -5.41
N ASN A 188 -9.36 -10.58 -4.38
CA ASN A 188 -9.42 -9.12 -4.38
C ASN A 188 -8.05 -8.59 -3.99
N THR A 189 -7.61 -7.51 -4.62
CA THR A 189 -6.24 -7.03 -4.43
C THR A 189 -6.23 -5.76 -3.59
N TYR A 190 -5.42 -5.76 -2.54
CA TYR A 190 -5.13 -4.57 -1.74
C TYR A 190 -3.64 -4.25 -1.80
N GLN A 191 -3.31 -3.00 -2.08
CA GLN A 191 -1.94 -2.52 -2.23
C GLN A 191 -1.65 -1.39 -1.27
N ALA A 192 -0.57 -1.56 -0.51
CA ALA A 192 -0.07 -0.57 0.43
C ALA A 192 1.45 -0.67 0.56
N GLY A 193 2.05 0.28 1.27
CA GLY A 193 3.48 0.26 1.53
C GLY A 193 3.86 1.11 2.72
N THR A 194 5.12 1.54 2.75
CA THR A 194 5.71 2.23 3.89
C THR A 194 6.36 3.55 3.49
N VAL A 195 6.14 4.59 4.28
CA VAL A 195 6.88 5.86 4.19
C VAL A 195 7.72 6.03 5.45
N THR A 196 8.99 6.34 5.31
CA THR A 196 9.89 6.64 6.43
C THR A 196 10.38 8.07 6.32
N VAL A 197 10.10 8.88 7.32
CA VAL A 197 10.58 10.26 7.44
C VAL A 197 11.82 10.26 8.34
N THR A 198 12.94 10.77 7.85
CA THR A 198 14.22 10.83 8.59
C THR A 198 14.66 12.27 8.80
N LYS A 199 15.10 12.59 10.02
CA LYS A 199 15.71 13.89 10.32
C LYS A 199 17.22 13.82 10.19
N HIS A 200 17.81 14.79 9.49
CA HIS A 200 19.25 15.07 9.53
C HIS A 200 19.53 16.48 10.02
N VAL A 201 20.54 16.61 10.88
CA VAL A 201 21.08 17.90 11.32
C VAL A 201 22.55 17.97 10.92
N THR A 202 22.87 18.98 10.12
CA THR A 202 24.20 19.20 9.53
C THR A 202 24.73 20.59 9.86
N GLY A 203 25.99 20.86 9.51
CA GLY A 203 26.66 22.13 9.80
C GLY A 203 27.39 22.13 11.15
N ASN A 204 28.44 22.96 11.24
CA ASN A 204 29.35 23.01 12.39
C ASN A 204 28.69 23.49 13.69
N MET A 205 27.57 24.19 13.60
CA MET A 205 26.79 24.68 14.75
C MET A 205 25.47 23.94 14.94
N GLY A 206 25.17 22.93 14.12
CA GLY A 206 23.96 22.12 14.23
C GLY A 206 23.93 21.32 15.51
N ASP A 207 22.91 21.53 16.34
CA ASP A 207 22.69 20.70 17.52
C ASP A 207 21.90 19.45 17.15
N LYS A 208 22.59 18.31 17.18
CA LYS A 208 22.03 16.99 16.87
C LYS A 208 21.07 16.46 17.94
N SER A 209 21.06 17.07 19.13
CA SER A 209 20.16 16.69 20.22
C SER A 209 18.84 17.45 20.24
N THR A 210 18.76 18.59 19.52
CA THR A 210 17.52 19.37 19.38
C THR A 210 16.41 18.51 18.79
N LYS A 211 15.23 18.55 19.42
CA LYS A 211 14.01 17.92 18.92
C LYS A 211 13.25 18.92 18.05
N PHE A 212 13.10 18.60 16.77
CA PHE A 212 12.37 19.42 15.82
C PHE A 212 10.94 18.90 15.67
N SER A 213 9.95 19.78 15.66
CA SER A 213 8.54 19.41 15.53
C SER A 213 8.15 19.20 14.08
N PHE A 214 7.47 18.09 13.81
CA PHE A 214 6.97 17.72 12.49
C PHE A 214 5.45 17.57 12.49
N LYS A 215 4.85 17.84 11.34
CA LYS A 215 3.48 17.46 11.01
C LYS A 215 3.48 16.67 9.71
N VAL A 216 2.88 15.49 9.72
CA VAL A 216 2.58 14.73 8.50
C VAL A 216 1.09 14.78 8.24
N VAL A 217 0.73 15.16 7.02
CA VAL A 217 -0.64 15.18 6.52
C VAL A 217 -0.78 14.10 5.45
N LEU A 218 -1.84 13.29 5.56
CA LEU A 218 -2.23 12.29 4.58
C LEU A 218 -3.52 12.71 3.90
N GLU A 219 -3.59 12.58 2.58
CA GLU A 219 -4.77 12.94 1.79
C GLU A 219 -5.11 11.85 0.77
N SER A 220 -6.40 11.55 0.61
CA SER A 220 -6.90 10.55 -0.34
C SER A 220 -8.14 11.04 -1.08
N THR A 221 -8.29 10.67 -2.36
CA THR A 221 -9.54 10.88 -3.12
C THR A 221 -10.60 9.82 -2.84
N LYS A 222 -10.21 8.68 -2.26
CA LYS A 222 -11.11 7.59 -1.87
C LYS A 222 -11.15 7.46 -0.35
N PRO A 223 -12.26 6.96 0.24
CA PRO A 223 -12.30 6.53 1.63
C PRO A 223 -11.10 5.64 2.00
N VAL A 224 -10.49 5.90 3.15
CA VAL A 224 -9.41 5.08 3.70
C VAL A 224 -9.98 4.26 4.86
N ASN A 225 -10.25 2.98 4.60
CA ASN A 225 -10.86 2.07 5.58
C ASN A 225 -9.83 1.13 6.24
N SER A 226 -8.57 1.21 5.82
CA SER A 226 -7.45 0.47 6.40
C SER A 226 -6.89 1.24 7.59
N VAL A 227 -6.32 0.50 8.54
CA VAL A 227 -5.56 1.12 9.62
C VAL A 227 -4.20 1.53 9.06
N VAL A 228 -3.97 2.83 8.97
CA VAL A 228 -2.66 3.41 8.62
C VAL A 228 -1.96 3.76 9.92
N ALA A 229 -0.81 3.14 10.17
CA ALA A 229 -0.14 3.19 11.47
C ALA A 229 1.38 3.31 11.32
N GLY A 230 2.12 3.10 12.40
CA GLY A 230 3.56 3.24 12.47
C GLY A 230 3.95 3.64 13.89
N ASN A 231 4.78 4.68 14.04
CA ASN A 231 5.00 5.26 15.37
C ASN A 231 3.73 5.90 15.97
N LYS A 232 2.78 6.30 15.10
CA LYS A 232 1.46 6.81 15.46
C LYS A 232 0.41 6.26 14.50
N THR A 233 -0.83 6.15 14.97
CA THR A 233 -1.99 5.80 14.13
C THR A 233 -2.57 7.05 13.49
N PHE A 234 -2.89 6.99 12.20
CA PHE A 234 -3.57 8.05 11.47
C PHE A 234 -5.06 7.74 11.41
N GLU A 235 -5.87 8.62 11.99
CA GLU A 235 -7.32 8.53 11.93
C GLU A 235 -7.83 9.42 10.79
N PHE A 236 -8.32 8.81 9.73
CA PHE A 236 -8.92 9.54 8.62
C PHE A 236 -10.31 10.04 8.99
N ALA A 237 -10.62 11.27 8.57
CA ALA A 237 -11.98 11.77 8.62
C ALA A 237 -12.93 10.84 7.83
N THR A 238 -14.13 10.58 8.36
CA THR A 238 -15.12 9.69 7.72
C THR A 238 -15.81 10.34 6.51
N THR A 239 -15.69 11.66 6.36
CA THR A 239 -16.23 12.44 5.26
C THR A 239 -15.13 13.25 4.59
N PRO A 240 -15.19 13.47 3.27
CA PRO A 240 -14.21 14.30 2.59
C PRO A 240 -14.32 15.76 3.02
N ASN A 241 -13.20 16.47 2.98
CA ASN A 241 -13.14 17.92 3.17
C ASN A 241 -13.78 18.68 1.99
N VAL A 242 -13.75 20.01 2.04
CA VAL A 242 -14.30 20.89 0.99
C VAL A 242 -13.70 20.67 -0.41
N ASN A 243 -12.51 20.09 -0.49
CA ASN A 243 -11.82 19.77 -1.74
C ASN A 243 -12.06 18.31 -2.19
N GLY A 244 -12.98 17.58 -1.54
CA GLY A 244 -13.28 16.20 -1.87
C GLY A 244 -12.21 15.20 -1.39
N LYS A 245 -11.38 15.55 -0.40
CA LYS A 245 -10.29 14.70 0.10
C LYS A 245 -10.59 14.15 1.50
N TYR A 246 -10.32 12.87 1.71
CA TYR A 246 -10.24 12.26 3.03
C TYR A 246 -8.86 12.56 3.61
N THR A 247 -8.82 13.11 4.83
CA THR A 247 -7.57 13.60 5.42
C THR A 247 -7.32 13.01 6.80
N ALA A 248 -6.06 12.78 7.13
CA ALA A 248 -5.57 12.49 8.47
C ALA A 248 -4.28 13.28 8.71
N GLU A 249 -4.01 13.68 9.93
CA GLU A 249 -2.74 14.30 10.27
C GLU A 249 -2.22 13.83 11.63
N GLN A 250 -0.90 13.83 11.78
CA GLN A 250 -0.24 13.55 13.03
C GLN A 250 0.98 14.46 13.20
N THR A 251 1.35 14.71 14.44
CA THR A 251 2.57 15.44 14.79
C THR A 251 3.54 14.54 15.53
N TYR A 252 4.84 14.77 15.34
CA TYR A 252 5.91 14.02 16.00
C TYR A 252 7.17 14.88 16.13
N GLU A 253 8.08 14.51 17.03
CA GLU A 253 9.35 15.23 17.19
C GLU A 253 10.51 14.30 16.87
N LEU A 254 11.47 14.80 16.08
CA LEU A 254 12.65 14.05 15.67
C LEU A 254 13.92 14.87 15.93
N ALA A 255 14.93 14.23 16.49
CA ALA A 255 16.31 14.69 16.56
C ALA A 255 17.14 14.09 15.41
N ASP A 256 18.42 14.45 15.29
CA ASP A 256 19.29 13.95 14.22
C ASP A 256 19.36 12.42 14.19
N GLY A 257 19.16 11.84 13.01
CA GLY A 257 19.20 10.39 12.77
C GLY A 257 17.94 9.65 13.21
N GLU A 258 16.99 10.30 13.86
CA GLU A 258 15.72 9.67 14.23
C GLU A 258 14.75 9.61 13.04
N THR A 259 13.86 8.62 13.09
CA THR A 259 12.91 8.32 12.02
C THR A 259 11.49 8.19 12.54
N TRP A 260 10.53 8.62 11.73
CA TRP A 260 9.11 8.30 11.88
C TRP A 260 8.65 7.46 10.68
N THR A 261 8.18 6.24 10.96
CA THR A 261 7.64 5.32 9.96
C THR A 261 6.11 5.37 9.92
N ILE A 262 5.56 5.29 8.71
CA ILE A 262 4.14 5.13 8.39
C ILE A 262 4.02 3.83 7.58
N THR A 263 3.39 2.82 8.15
CA THR A 263 3.14 1.51 7.56
C THR A 263 1.69 1.37 7.09
N ASN A 264 1.47 0.45 6.16
CA ASN A 264 0.15 0.18 5.57
C ASN A 264 -0.47 1.42 4.91
N LEU A 265 0.36 2.32 4.36
CA LEU A 265 -0.13 3.48 3.61
C LEU A 265 -0.69 2.99 2.26
N PRO A 266 -2.00 3.11 2.00
CA PRO A 266 -2.59 2.58 0.78
C PRO A 266 -2.06 3.31 -0.46
N PHE A 267 -1.98 2.60 -1.58
CA PHE A 267 -1.60 3.23 -2.85
C PHE A 267 -2.57 4.35 -3.23
N GLY A 268 -2.02 5.42 -3.79
CA GLY A 268 -2.76 6.64 -4.13
C GLY A 268 -3.10 7.58 -2.96
N VAL A 269 -2.77 7.22 -1.72
CA VAL A 269 -2.79 8.17 -0.59
C VAL A 269 -1.53 9.01 -0.65
N THR A 270 -1.70 10.33 -0.70
CA THR A 270 -0.60 11.30 -0.71
C THR A 270 -0.19 11.59 0.72
N TYR A 271 1.10 11.46 1.03
CA TYR A 271 1.67 12.00 2.26
C TYR A 271 2.32 13.36 1.97
N THR A 272 2.35 14.24 2.97
CA THR A 272 3.16 15.47 2.95
C THR A 272 3.76 15.72 4.32
N VAL A 273 5.07 15.94 4.36
CA VAL A 273 5.85 16.21 5.57
C VAL A 273 6.10 17.71 5.70
N TYR A 274 5.84 18.24 6.88
CA TYR A 274 6.16 19.61 7.26
C TYR A 274 7.01 19.60 8.52
N GLU A 275 8.14 20.28 8.49
CA GLU A 275 8.78 20.76 9.73
C GLU A 275 8.07 22.04 10.19
N MET A 276 7.82 22.16 11.48
CA MET A 276 6.98 23.19 12.07
C MET A 276 7.81 24.16 12.92
N SER A 277 7.60 25.45 12.72
CA SER A 277 7.99 26.53 13.62
C SER A 277 6.76 26.98 14.40
N GLY A 278 6.57 26.42 15.60
CA GLY A 278 5.31 26.55 16.33
C GLY A 278 4.14 25.97 15.52
N THR A 279 3.22 26.81 15.06
CA THR A 279 2.06 26.40 14.25
C THR A 279 2.24 26.58 12.74
N THR A 280 3.38 27.12 12.31
CA THR A 280 3.64 27.45 10.90
C THR A 280 4.59 26.44 10.27
N ALA A 281 4.26 25.92 9.08
CA ALA A 281 5.16 25.04 8.34
C ALA A 281 6.33 25.84 7.77
N VAL A 282 7.55 25.31 7.89
CA VAL A 282 8.75 25.88 7.27
C VAL A 282 8.82 25.38 5.82
N GLU A 283 8.88 26.30 4.87
CA GLU A 283 9.01 25.98 3.44
C GLU A 283 10.37 25.36 3.12
N ASP A 284 10.45 24.67 1.98
CA ASP A 284 11.72 24.17 1.47
C ASP A 284 12.69 25.32 1.19
N GLN A 285 13.96 25.13 1.55
CA GLN A 285 15.00 26.15 1.58
C GLN A 285 14.72 27.31 2.57
N GLY A 286 13.69 27.18 3.40
CA GLY A 286 13.30 28.15 4.40
C GLY A 286 14.22 28.20 5.63
N THR A 287 13.95 29.16 6.50
CA THR A 287 14.74 29.39 7.71
C THR A 287 13.93 29.04 8.95
N LEU A 288 14.51 28.19 9.81
CA LEU A 288 13.98 27.87 11.13
C LEU A 288 14.89 28.47 12.21
N VAL A 289 14.33 29.29 13.09
CA VAL A 289 15.04 29.85 14.24
C VAL A 289 14.60 29.08 15.48
N VAL A 290 15.55 28.44 16.14
CA VAL A 290 15.34 27.75 17.42
C VAL A 290 16.03 28.56 18.50
N ALA A 291 15.27 28.97 19.52
CA ALA A 291 15.78 29.67 20.68
C ALA A 291 15.40 28.88 21.94
N GLU A 292 16.37 28.63 22.81
CA GLU A 292 16.12 28.12 24.16
C GLU A 292 16.12 29.30 25.14
N ASP A 293 15.38 29.17 26.25
CA ASP A 293 15.26 30.24 27.23
C ASP A 293 16.64 30.62 27.81
N GLY A 294 17.05 31.87 27.61
CA GLY A 294 18.34 32.39 28.02
C GLY A 294 19.56 32.01 27.16
N ALA A 295 19.37 31.33 26.02
CA ALA A 295 20.45 30.94 25.09
C ALA A 295 20.43 31.73 23.77
N ASP A 296 21.59 31.77 23.09
CA ASP A 296 21.68 32.32 21.73
C ASP A 296 20.85 31.47 20.76
N SER A 297 20.08 32.14 19.90
CA SER A 297 19.26 31.45 18.91
C SER A 297 20.13 30.81 17.82
N LYS A 298 19.75 29.60 17.40
CA LYS A 298 20.33 28.92 16.24
C LYS A 298 19.41 29.08 15.05
N THR A 299 20.01 29.45 13.92
CA THR A 299 19.31 29.57 12.64
C THR A 299 19.67 28.39 11.75
N TYR A 300 18.66 27.62 11.35
CA TYR A 300 18.79 26.47 10.47
C TYR A 300 18.21 26.78 9.10
N LYS A 301 18.90 26.34 8.04
CA LYS A 301 18.32 26.22 6.71
C LYS A 301 17.68 24.84 6.58
N VAL A 302 16.38 24.80 6.29
CA VAL A 302 15.59 23.58 6.16
C VAL A 302 15.52 23.16 4.70
N THR A 303 15.77 21.90 4.41
CA THR A 303 15.65 21.34 3.06
C THR A 303 14.92 20.00 3.10
N TYR A 304 14.09 19.74 2.09
CA TYR A 304 13.32 18.51 2.00
C TYR A 304 13.76 17.65 0.82
N THR A 305 13.83 16.34 1.04
CA THR A 305 13.85 15.33 -0.03
C THR A 305 12.58 14.51 0.07
N SER A 306 11.84 14.40 -1.04
CA SER A 306 10.54 13.71 -1.08
C SER A 306 9.57 14.28 -0.04
N GLN A 307 9.39 15.60 0.00
CA GLN A 307 8.49 16.24 0.96
C GLN A 307 7.06 15.71 0.86
N SER A 308 6.61 15.46 -0.36
CA SER A 308 5.28 14.94 -0.67
C SER A 308 5.39 13.86 -1.74
N GLY A 309 4.48 12.90 -1.69
CA GLY A 309 4.41 11.82 -2.66
C GLY A 309 3.31 10.82 -2.35
N SER A 310 3.19 9.80 -3.18
CA SER A 310 2.27 8.69 -2.97
C SER A 310 2.90 7.39 -3.45
N LEU A 311 2.49 6.28 -2.86
CA LEU A 311 2.91 4.94 -3.28
C LEU A 311 2.09 4.49 -4.49
N ASN A 312 2.75 3.78 -5.40
CA ASN A 312 2.16 3.11 -6.55
C ASN A 312 2.96 1.83 -6.89
N GLU A 313 2.55 1.09 -7.92
CA GLU A 313 3.20 -0.15 -8.35
C GLU A 313 4.65 0.06 -8.85
N GLU A 314 4.98 1.27 -9.31
CA GLU A 314 6.32 1.61 -9.80
C GLU A 314 7.27 2.03 -8.65
N THR A 315 6.74 2.23 -7.43
CA THR A 315 7.56 2.61 -6.28
C THR A 315 8.43 1.43 -5.85
N GLU A 316 9.75 1.60 -5.90
CA GLU A 316 10.71 0.56 -5.56
C GLU A 316 10.45 -0.02 -4.16
N GLY A 317 10.21 -1.34 -4.11
CA GLY A 317 9.92 -2.06 -2.87
C GLY A 317 8.70 -1.56 -2.10
N HIS A 318 7.83 -0.74 -2.73
CA HIS A 318 6.69 -0.09 -2.12
C HIS A 318 7.07 0.73 -0.87
N LYS A 319 8.26 1.34 -0.91
CA LYS A 319 8.83 2.12 0.19
C LYS A 319 9.26 3.49 -0.30
N ILE A 320 8.95 4.52 0.48
CA ILE A 320 9.44 5.87 0.25
C ILE A 320 10.27 6.32 1.45
N ALA A 321 11.46 6.84 1.17
CA ALA A 321 12.29 7.54 2.15
C ALA A 321 12.14 9.04 1.91
N ALA A 322 11.56 9.73 2.89
CA ALA A 322 11.51 11.18 2.96
C ALA A 322 12.54 11.67 3.99
N THR A 323 13.21 12.77 3.67
CA THR A 323 14.27 13.30 4.53
C THR A 323 14.06 14.80 4.70
N VAL A 324 14.25 15.28 5.93
CA VAL A 324 14.31 16.72 6.22
C VAL A 324 15.66 17.03 6.82
N GLU A 325 16.47 17.83 6.12
CA GLU A 325 17.79 18.24 6.59
C GLU A 325 17.76 19.68 7.10
N ASN A 326 18.25 19.87 8.34
CA ASN A 326 18.50 21.18 8.93
C ASN A 326 19.99 21.44 9.00
N ASN A 327 20.45 22.40 8.19
CA ASN A 327 21.84 22.84 8.23
C ASN A 327 21.98 24.09 9.11
N CYS A 328 22.82 24.03 10.14
CA CYS A 328 23.25 25.21 10.89
C CYS A 328 24.76 25.37 10.74
N GLY A 329 25.14 26.19 9.76
CA GLY A 329 26.52 26.59 9.50
C GLY A 329 26.73 28.06 9.86
N ALA A 330 27.83 28.38 10.55
CA ALA A 330 28.30 29.74 10.72
C ALA A 330 29.76 29.91 10.24
N GLU A 331 30.08 31.11 9.79
CA GLU A 331 31.46 31.57 9.75
C GLU A 331 31.95 31.69 11.20
N ILE A 332 33.03 30.98 11.53
CA ILE A 332 33.64 31.08 12.84
C ILE A 332 34.30 32.46 12.92
N ASP A 333 33.81 33.31 13.81
CA ASP A 333 34.52 34.54 14.17
C ASP A 333 35.82 34.13 14.90
N THR A 334 36.91 34.08 14.16
CA THR A 334 38.22 33.75 14.72
C THR A 334 38.83 34.90 15.53
N GLY A 335 38.15 36.05 15.63
CA GLY A 335 38.66 37.26 16.28
C GLY A 335 39.88 37.86 15.57
N VAL A 336 40.27 37.31 14.41
CA VAL A 336 41.37 37.79 13.60
C VAL A 336 40.79 38.53 12.40
N ILE A 337 40.99 39.85 12.39
CA ILE A 337 40.73 40.67 11.21
C ILE A 337 41.73 40.24 10.13
N LEU A 338 41.29 39.43 9.19
CA LEU A 338 42.06 39.03 7.99
C LEU A 338 42.17 40.14 6.95
N ASP A 339 41.61 41.32 7.24
CA ASP A 339 41.75 42.51 6.42
C ASP A 339 43.21 43.00 6.54
N ASN A 340 44.05 42.51 5.65
CA ASN A 340 45.47 42.85 5.58
C ASN A 340 45.72 44.26 5.00
N ALA A 341 44.67 45.03 4.68
CA ALA A 341 44.77 46.38 4.17
C ALA A 341 45.66 47.31 5.02
N PRO A 342 45.59 47.33 6.37
CA PRO A 342 46.49 48.16 7.19
C PRO A 342 47.96 47.73 7.11
N TYR A 343 48.20 46.42 7.03
CA TYR A 343 49.54 45.85 6.92
C TYR A 343 50.15 46.05 5.52
N ILE A 344 49.35 45.89 4.47
CA ILE A 344 49.74 46.18 3.08
C ILE A 344 50.03 47.67 2.91
N LEU A 345 49.22 48.54 3.52
CA LEU A 345 49.42 49.99 3.47
C LEU A 345 50.71 50.41 4.19
N MET A 346 51.02 49.80 5.34
CA MET A 346 52.29 50.04 6.03
C MET A 346 53.50 49.59 5.18
N LEU A 347 53.44 48.41 4.54
CA LEU A 347 54.49 47.94 3.64
C LEU A 347 54.66 48.84 2.40
N ALA A 348 53.56 49.33 1.84
CA ALA A 348 53.59 50.25 0.70
C ALA A 348 54.21 51.60 1.07
N VAL A 349 53.93 52.13 2.26
CA VAL A 349 54.57 53.36 2.77
C VAL A 349 56.06 53.17 2.98
N VAL A 350 56.48 52.03 3.57
CA VAL A 350 57.90 51.71 3.76
C VAL A 350 58.63 51.56 2.42
N ALA A 351 58.03 50.87 1.45
CA ALA A 351 58.58 50.73 0.11
C ALA A 351 58.68 52.08 -0.63
N GLY A 352 57.67 52.94 -0.50
CA GLY A 352 57.69 54.29 -1.05
C GLY A 352 58.76 55.19 -0.42
N ALA A 353 58.92 55.12 0.90
CA ALA A 353 59.98 55.82 1.62
C ALA A 353 61.38 55.33 1.20
N ALA A 354 61.57 54.01 1.03
CA ALA A 354 62.83 53.46 0.55
C ALA A 354 63.15 53.90 -0.89
N MET A 355 62.16 53.86 -1.80
CA MET A 355 62.35 54.30 -3.18
C MET A 355 62.70 55.80 -3.28
N THR A 356 62.04 56.66 -2.50
CA THR A 356 62.34 58.11 -2.50
C THR A 356 63.75 58.40 -1.98
N LEU A 357 64.23 57.68 -0.97
CA LEU A 357 65.61 57.81 -0.49
C LEU A 357 66.64 57.34 -1.53
N VAL A 358 66.38 56.25 -2.23
CA VAL A 358 67.26 55.76 -3.31
C VAL A 358 67.30 56.73 -4.49
N ILE A 359 66.16 57.27 -4.89
CA ILE A 359 66.08 58.28 -5.95
C ILE A 359 66.80 59.56 -5.53
N LYS A 360 66.60 60.04 -4.30
CA LYS A 360 67.26 61.23 -3.79
C LYS A 360 68.79 61.05 -3.70
N LYS A 361 69.25 59.90 -3.21
CA LYS A 361 70.68 59.57 -3.15
C LYS A 361 71.31 59.53 -4.56
N ARG A 362 70.64 58.94 -5.55
CA ARG A 362 71.11 58.97 -6.95
C ARG A 362 71.17 60.38 -7.53
N ARG A 363 70.26 61.27 -7.14
CA ARG A 363 70.21 62.66 -7.60
C ARG A 363 71.22 63.59 -6.93
N GLU A 364 71.76 63.20 -5.78
CA GLU A 364 72.83 63.92 -5.06
C GLU A 364 74.23 63.42 -5.47
N GLU A 365 74.31 62.28 -6.16
CA GLU A 365 75.55 61.67 -6.68
C GLU A 365 75.76 61.90 -8.20
N GLU A 366 74.82 62.58 -8.88
CA GLU A 366 74.97 63.21 -10.21
C GLU A 366 75.20 64.72 -10.04
#